data_AF-A0A6B2G3C5-F1
#
_entry.id   AF-A0A6B2G3C5-F1
#
_cell.length_a   1.000
_cell.length_b   1.000
_cell.length_c   1.000
_cell.angle_alpha   90.00
_cell.angle_beta   90.00
_cell.angle_gamma   90.00
#
_symmetry.space_group_name_H-M   'P 1'
#
loop_
_entity.id
_entity.type
_entity.pdbx_description
1 polymer ?
#
loop_
_entity_poly.entity_id
_entity_poly.type
_entity_poly.pdbx_seq_one_letter_code
_entity_poly.pdbx_strand_id
1 'polypeptide(L)'
;MYHLIRENILFWSIVGAVDREFMYITGIQKNEKNGLPNVMRLRDAKNKTISYKAREPLSSFIDETDRGIEHIVNLIRTSYVHIPTQCHSTTILYVLATGGMRLVAPNKAETLISALRTHLPTYIKYRIGEIKIISGPMEGVFMWVGLNYILQNFKNNCGRTNGIFEMGGASMQIAFEVLDNIQSTASFSYQCLNNKKMITHHIFAVTFLGLGANSAFKHYFKRNSLHAIENVNDSDRAHDPCLPNQCLFEDGGASKLGTGATNECLRIINHTFDKYLLREKDAETFNSFKHNYDKATVKNNLTFYGLSEFWFAFNDFLNYNGPLLPSIYWPINSEFCLKNCQAHTDNMANGFYKSMELKHLK
;
A
#
# COMPACT_ATOMS: atom_id res chain seq x y z
N MET A 1 0.60 -27.81 -18.98
CA MET A 1 1.02 -26.50 -18.43
C MET A 1 1.93 -26.68 -17.21
N TYR A 2 2.86 -27.65 -17.27
CA TYR A 2 3.81 -27.99 -16.21
C TYR A 2 5.11 -28.40 -16.89
N HIS A 3 5.87 -27.44 -17.39
CA HIS A 3 7.24 -27.68 -17.82
C HIS A 3 8.14 -26.67 -17.15
N LEU A 4 9.20 -27.20 -16.52
CA LEU A 4 10.32 -26.54 -15.84
C LEU A 4 10.11 -26.17 -14.36
N ILE A 5 9.99 -27.19 -13.50
CA ILE A 5 10.43 -27.09 -12.10
C ILE A 5 11.34 -28.28 -11.85
N ARG A 6 12.67 -28.06 -11.80
CA ARG A 6 13.67 -29.09 -11.52
C ARG A 6 14.13 -29.12 -10.04
N GLU A 7 13.86 -28.08 -9.24
CA GLU A 7 14.10 -28.09 -7.78
C GLU A 7 13.03 -27.27 -7.03
N ASN A 8 12.59 -27.80 -5.88
CA ASN A 8 11.35 -27.47 -5.16
C ASN A 8 11.48 -26.25 -4.22
N ILE A 9 10.93 -25.08 -4.59
CA ILE A 9 10.62 -24.01 -3.63
C ILE A 9 9.34 -23.24 -4.05
N LEU A 10 8.28 -23.35 -3.24
CA LEU A 10 7.05 -22.54 -3.31
C LEU A 10 6.94 -21.73 -2.01
N PHE A 11 6.97 -20.41 -2.09
CA PHE A 11 6.67 -19.53 -0.96
C PHE A 11 5.51 -18.63 -1.30
N TRP A 12 4.58 -18.63 -0.37
CA TRP A 12 3.31 -17.96 -0.39
C TRP A 12 3.39 -16.80 0.59
N SER A 13 3.03 -15.60 0.14
CA SER A 13 2.97 -14.43 1.01
C SER A 13 1.55 -13.90 1.00
N ILE A 14 0.93 -13.95 2.18
CA ILE A 14 -0.22 -13.15 2.57
C ILE A 14 0.36 -11.84 3.10
N VAL A 15 0.08 -10.76 2.38
CA VAL A 15 0.44 -9.40 2.78
C VAL A 15 -0.85 -8.69 3.19
N GLY A 16 -0.91 -8.30 4.47
CA GLY A 16 -1.82 -7.27 4.95
C GLY A 16 -1.48 -5.91 4.31
N ALA A 17 -2.30 -4.88 4.36
CA ALA A 17 -3.41 -4.64 5.25
C ALA A 17 -4.31 -3.49 4.74
N VAL A 18 -5.14 -3.07 5.67
CA VAL A 18 -5.89 -1.82 5.83
C VAL A 18 -7.30 -1.80 5.26
N ASP A 19 -7.53 -2.29 4.04
CA ASP A 19 -8.91 -2.29 3.51
C ASP A 19 -9.27 -3.61 2.82
N ARG A 20 -8.28 -4.31 2.27
CA ARG A 20 -8.42 -5.68 1.76
C ARG A 20 -7.11 -6.42 2.02
N GLU A 21 -7.21 -7.73 2.23
CA GLU A 21 -6.03 -8.60 2.30
C GLU A 21 -5.73 -9.15 0.92
N PHE A 22 -4.45 -9.26 0.58
CA PHE A 22 -4.02 -9.88 -0.66
C PHE A 22 -3.16 -11.10 -0.41
N MET A 23 -3.46 -12.13 -1.19
CA MET A 23 -2.75 -13.38 -1.15
C MET A 23 -2.15 -13.66 -2.52
N TYR A 24 -0.83 -13.73 -2.59
CA TYR A 24 -0.09 -13.96 -3.83
C TYR A 24 0.64 -15.30 -3.78
N ILE A 25 0.47 -16.10 -4.83
CA ILE A 25 1.19 -17.36 -5.00
C ILE A 25 2.40 -17.09 -5.89
N THR A 26 3.61 -17.42 -5.41
CA THR A 26 4.84 -17.23 -6.19
C THR A 26 5.65 -18.52 -6.31
N GLY A 27 6.23 -18.72 -7.49
CA GLY A 27 7.23 -19.74 -7.75
C GLY A 27 8.62 -19.13 -7.74
N ILE A 28 9.58 -19.81 -7.12
CA ILE A 28 10.97 -19.38 -7.06
C ILE A 28 11.82 -20.38 -7.83
N GLN A 29 12.43 -19.94 -8.91
CA GLN A 29 13.42 -20.71 -9.63
C GLN A 29 14.82 -20.24 -9.23
N LYS A 30 15.64 -21.14 -8.68
CA LYS A 30 17.05 -20.82 -8.40
C LYS A 30 17.75 -20.40 -9.69
N ASN A 31 18.60 -19.40 -9.59
CA ASN A 31 19.43 -19.00 -10.70
C ASN A 31 20.66 -19.90 -10.78
N GLU A 32 20.85 -20.59 -11.92
CA GLU A 32 21.99 -21.49 -12.15
C GLU A 32 23.33 -20.74 -12.24
N LYS A 33 23.31 -19.43 -12.51
CA LYS A 33 24.51 -18.59 -12.75
C LYS A 33 24.88 -17.67 -11.58
N ASN A 34 24.53 -18.05 -10.35
CA ASN A 34 24.56 -17.21 -9.14
C ASN A 34 23.55 -16.04 -9.21
N GLY A 35 23.43 -15.23 -8.14
CA GLY A 35 22.55 -14.06 -8.04
C GLY A 35 21.12 -14.31 -7.55
N LEU A 36 20.27 -13.27 -7.56
CA LEU A 36 18.91 -13.36 -7.02
C LEU A 36 18.08 -14.40 -7.77
N PRO A 37 17.22 -15.17 -7.06
CA PRO A 37 16.38 -16.17 -7.69
C PRO A 37 15.32 -15.51 -8.57
N ASN A 38 14.83 -16.26 -9.56
CA ASN A 38 13.72 -15.81 -10.38
C ASN A 38 12.39 -16.07 -9.66
N VAL A 39 11.81 -15.02 -9.10
CA VAL A 39 10.49 -15.03 -8.47
C VAL A 39 9.43 -14.66 -9.51
N MET A 40 8.42 -15.52 -9.67
CA MET A 40 7.31 -15.32 -10.61
C MET A 40 5.98 -15.53 -9.91
N ARG A 41 5.00 -14.65 -10.17
CA ARG A 41 3.62 -14.88 -9.69
C ARG A 41 2.99 -16.02 -10.49
N LEU A 42 2.28 -16.92 -9.81
CA LEU A 42 1.55 -18.02 -10.44
C LEU A 42 0.46 -17.45 -11.35
N ARG A 43 0.23 -18.11 -12.48
CA ARG A 43 -0.76 -17.71 -13.46
C ARG A 43 -1.73 -18.86 -13.74
N ASP A 44 -2.97 -18.52 -14.03
CA ASP A 44 -4.00 -19.47 -14.45
C ASP A 44 -3.84 -19.87 -15.93
N ALA A 45 -4.74 -20.73 -16.41
CA ALA A 45 -4.73 -21.19 -17.79
C ALA A 45 -4.96 -20.09 -18.84
N LYS A 46 -5.46 -18.91 -18.42
CA LYS A 46 -5.66 -17.72 -19.25
C LYS A 46 -4.50 -16.72 -19.11
N ASN A 47 -3.38 -17.15 -18.52
CA ASN A 47 -2.20 -16.32 -18.26
C ASN A 47 -2.47 -15.13 -17.30
N LYS A 48 -3.55 -15.17 -16.52
CA LYS A 48 -3.85 -14.15 -15.51
C LYS A 48 -3.15 -14.52 -14.21
N THR A 49 -2.51 -13.53 -13.57
CA THR A 49 -1.93 -13.71 -12.23
C THR A 49 -3.00 -14.17 -11.23
N ILE A 50 -2.70 -15.22 -10.48
CA ILE A 50 -3.54 -15.70 -9.40
C ILE A 50 -3.26 -14.88 -8.15
N SER A 51 -4.30 -14.20 -7.68
CA SER A 51 -4.31 -13.46 -6.42
C SER A 51 -5.71 -13.51 -5.83
N TYR A 52 -5.79 -13.61 -4.51
CA TYR A 52 -7.05 -13.54 -3.80
C TYR A 52 -7.14 -12.27 -2.99
N LYS A 53 -8.35 -11.72 -2.94
CA LYS A 53 -8.67 -10.49 -2.26
C LYS A 53 -9.73 -10.79 -1.22
N ALA A 54 -9.41 -10.58 0.05
CA ALA A 54 -10.38 -10.70 1.12
C ALA A 54 -11.41 -9.55 1.06
N ARG A 55 -12.62 -9.80 1.56
CA ARG A 55 -13.67 -8.78 1.67
C ARG A 55 -13.40 -7.81 2.81
N GLU A 56 -12.88 -8.33 3.92
CA GLU A 56 -12.61 -7.57 5.14
C GLU A 56 -11.14 -7.72 5.54
N PRO A 57 -10.53 -6.68 6.13
CA PRO A 57 -9.17 -6.77 6.66
C PRO A 57 -9.12 -7.52 8.00
N LEU A 58 -7.99 -8.17 8.31
CA LEU A 58 -7.77 -8.88 9.58
C LEU A 58 -8.09 -8.05 10.83
N SER A 59 -7.84 -6.74 10.77
CA SER A 59 -8.10 -5.81 11.87
C SER A 59 -9.59 -5.71 12.24
N SER A 60 -10.52 -6.10 11.35
CA SER A 60 -11.95 -6.16 11.66
C SER A 60 -12.29 -7.28 12.66
N PHE A 61 -11.43 -8.30 12.79
CA PHE A 61 -11.63 -9.45 13.68
C PHE A 61 -10.88 -9.32 15.01
N ILE A 62 -10.47 -8.11 15.38
CA ILE A 62 -9.59 -7.87 16.54
C ILE A 62 -10.22 -8.29 17.88
N ASP A 63 -11.55 -8.31 17.95
CA ASP A 63 -12.34 -8.73 19.11
C ASP A 63 -13.00 -10.11 18.92
N GLU A 64 -12.74 -10.78 17.77
CA GLU A 64 -13.35 -12.04 17.38
C GLU A 64 -12.28 -13.02 16.85
N THR A 65 -11.34 -13.40 17.72
CA THR A 65 -10.13 -14.17 17.35
C THR A 65 -10.43 -15.43 16.54
N ASP A 66 -11.44 -16.22 16.93
CA ASP A 66 -11.80 -17.45 16.21
C ASP A 66 -12.26 -17.18 14.78
N ARG A 67 -13.05 -16.12 14.57
CA ARG A 67 -13.45 -15.67 13.23
C ARG A 67 -12.26 -15.16 12.44
N GLY A 68 -11.31 -14.47 13.09
CA GLY A 68 -10.06 -14.04 12.46
C GLY A 68 -9.21 -15.24 11.97
N ILE A 69 -9.14 -16.31 12.76
CA ILE A 69 -8.47 -17.56 12.36
C ILE A 69 -9.21 -18.19 11.18
N GLU A 70 -10.53 -18.36 11.29
CA GLU A 70 -11.35 -18.97 10.24
C GLU A 70 -11.24 -18.20 8.92
N HIS A 71 -11.30 -16.87 8.98
CA HIS A 71 -11.14 -15.97 7.84
C HIS A 71 -9.83 -16.22 7.09
N ILE A 72 -8.70 -16.28 7.81
CA ILE A 72 -7.39 -16.56 7.24
C ILE A 72 -7.32 -18.00 6.71
N VAL A 73 -7.84 -18.99 7.44
CA VAL A 73 -7.88 -20.40 6.99
C VAL A 73 -8.67 -20.54 5.69
N ASN A 74 -9.81 -19.88 5.56
CA ASN A 74 -10.64 -19.92 4.37
C ASN A 74 -9.92 -19.30 3.18
N LEU A 75 -9.33 -18.11 3.36
CA LEU A 75 -8.50 -17.47 2.35
C LEU A 75 -7.38 -18.42 1.91
N ILE A 76 -6.70 -19.05 2.88
CA ILE A 76 -5.62 -19.99 2.63
C ILE A 76 -6.07 -21.17 1.74
N ARG A 77 -7.18 -21.82 2.12
CA ARG A 77 -7.70 -23.02 1.44
C ARG A 77 -8.10 -22.77 0.01
N THR A 78 -8.49 -21.54 -0.36
CA THR A 78 -8.78 -21.21 -1.76
C THR A 78 -7.60 -21.49 -2.68
N SER A 79 -6.35 -21.34 -2.20
CA SER A 79 -5.15 -21.57 -2.99
C SER A 79 -4.89 -23.04 -3.34
N TYR A 80 -5.50 -23.99 -2.63
CA TYR A 80 -5.19 -25.42 -2.78
C TYR A 80 -5.50 -25.94 -4.19
N VAL A 81 -6.46 -25.33 -4.87
CA VAL A 81 -6.83 -25.69 -6.25
C VAL A 81 -5.78 -25.28 -7.28
N HIS A 82 -4.85 -24.40 -6.93
CA HIS A 82 -3.81 -23.90 -7.84
C HIS A 82 -2.43 -24.47 -7.57
N ILE A 83 -2.21 -25.07 -6.39
CA ILE A 83 -0.93 -25.69 -6.01
C ILE A 83 -1.10 -27.21 -6.08
N PRO A 84 -0.26 -27.94 -6.83
CA PRO A 84 -0.32 -29.40 -6.87
C PRO A 84 -0.25 -30.01 -5.46
N THR A 85 -1.04 -31.05 -5.21
CA THR A 85 -1.17 -31.65 -3.87
C THR A 85 0.17 -32.10 -3.29
N GLN A 86 1.06 -32.66 -4.13
CA GLN A 86 2.41 -33.06 -3.73
C GLN A 86 3.30 -31.91 -3.25
N CYS A 87 2.97 -30.66 -3.62
CA CYS A 87 3.74 -29.48 -3.23
C CYS A 87 3.22 -28.83 -1.94
N HIS A 88 2.05 -29.23 -1.42
CA HIS A 88 1.44 -28.57 -0.24
C HIS A 88 2.39 -28.62 0.96
N SER A 89 2.91 -29.79 1.33
CA SER A 89 3.80 -29.94 2.49
C SER A 89 5.15 -29.22 2.37
N THR A 90 5.52 -28.76 1.17
CA THR A 90 6.77 -28.00 0.91
C THR A 90 6.54 -26.52 0.69
N THR A 91 5.29 -26.11 0.50
CA THR A 91 4.91 -24.70 0.32
C THR A 91 4.95 -24.02 1.67
N ILE A 92 5.61 -22.87 1.76
CA ILE A 92 5.72 -22.13 3.02
C ILE A 92 4.85 -20.88 2.98
N LEU A 93 4.08 -20.66 4.04
CA LEU A 93 3.19 -19.54 4.26
C LEU A 93 3.87 -18.44 5.09
N TYR A 94 3.91 -17.22 4.57
CA TYR A 94 4.12 -16.01 5.35
C TYR A 94 2.81 -15.25 5.53
N VAL A 95 2.50 -14.83 6.77
CA VAL A 95 1.39 -13.92 7.08
C VAL A 95 1.98 -12.65 7.67
N LEU A 96 2.07 -11.61 6.85
CA LEU A 96 2.70 -10.34 7.22
C LEU A 96 1.62 -9.26 7.34
N ALA A 97 1.16 -9.01 8.56
CA ALA A 97 0.18 -7.97 8.85
C ALA A 97 0.84 -6.58 8.86
N THR A 98 0.14 -5.55 8.35
CA THR A 98 0.72 -4.21 8.15
C THR A 98 -0.09 -3.10 8.84
N GLY A 99 -0.26 -1.92 8.22
CA GLY A 99 -0.76 -0.68 8.82
C GLY A 99 -2.06 -0.83 9.63
N GLY A 100 -3.02 -1.62 9.15
CA GLY A 100 -4.31 -1.79 9.83
C GLY A 100 -4.17 -2.45 11.21
N MET A 101 -3.31 -3.46 11.32
CA MET A 101 -2.99 -4.11 12.59
C MET A 101 -2.04 -3.27 13.47
N ARG A 102 -1.38 -2.24 12.92
CA ARG A 102 -0.60 -1.26 13.70
C ARG A 102 -1.47 -0.16 14.31
N LEU A 103 -2.71 0.02 13.83
CA LEU A 103 -3.67 0.99 14.36
C LEU A 103 -4.50 0.46 15.54
N VAL A 104 -4.54 -0.86 15.75
CA VAL A 104 -5.28 -1.47 16.87
C VAL A 104 -4.42 -1.51 18.14
N ALA A 105 -5.06 -1.75 19.29
CA ALA A 105 -4.35 -1.86 20.56
C ALA A 105 -3.32 -3.02 20.52
N PRO A 106 -2.03 -2.79 20.90
CA PRO A 106 -0.97 -3.78 20.72
C PRO A 106 -1.23 -5.14 21.36
N ASN A 107 -1.87 -5.15 22.54
CA ASN A 107 -2.25 -6.38 23.24
C ASN A 107 -3.28 -7.21 22.45
N LYS A 108 -4.29 -6.56 21.87
CA LYS A 108 -5.28 -7.24 21.03
C LYS A 108 -4.65 -7.74 19.74
N ALA A 109 -3.78 -6.93 19.12
CA ALA A 109 -3.07 -7.29 17.90
C ALA A 109 -2.23 -8.55 18.10
N GLU A 110 -1.45 -8.59 19.18
CA GLU A 110 -0.63 -9.75 19.52
C GLU A 110 -1.46 -10.97 19.92
N THR A 111 -2.62 -10.78 20.57
CA THR A 111 -3.54 -11.87 20.89
C THR A 111 -3.98 -12.60 19.62
N LEU A 112 -4.48 -11.88 18.62
CA LEU A 112 -4.92 -12.46 17.34
C LEU A 112 -3.75 -13.10 16.58
N ILE A 113 -2.59 -12.42 16.52
CA ILE A 113 -1.41 -12.91 15.80
C ILE A 113 -0.81 -14.17 16.46
N SER A 114 -0.79 -14.23 17.79
CA SER A 114 -0.35 -15.41 18.54
C SER A 114 -1.31 -16.58 18.35
N ALA A 115 -2.62 -16.31 18.32
CA ALA A 115 -3.62 -17.33 18.00
C ALA A 115 -3.43 -17.88 16.58
N LEU A 116 -3.17 -17.03 15.59
CA LEU A 116 -2.84 -17.47 14.22
C LEU A 116 -1.58 -18.35 14.19
N ARG A 117 -0.51 -17.97 14.93
CA ARG A 117 0.71 -18.81 15.03
C ARG A 117 0.42 -20.20 15.60
N THR A 118 -0.47 -20.26 16.59
CA THR A 118 -0.81 -21.50 17.30
C THR A 118 -1.72 -22.40 16.47
N HIS A 119 -2.73 -21.82 15.83
CA HIS A 119 -3.83 -22.57 15.23
C HIS A 119 -3.71 -22.79 13.72
N LEU A 120 -3.06 -21.90 12.96
CA LEU A 120 -2.91 -22.13 11.52
C LEU A 120 -2.23 -23.46 11.17
N PRO A 121 -1.15 -23.91 11.86
CA PRO A 121 -0.52 -25.20 11.57
C PRO A 121 -1.46 -26.41 11.62
N THR A 122 -2.53 -26.37 12.41
CA THR A 122 -3.46 -27.50 12.56
C THR A 122 -4.55 -27.52 11.48
N TYR A 123 -4.83 -26.37 10.85
CA TYR A 123 -5.92 -26.23 9.88
C TYR A 123 -5.48 -26.28 8.42
N ILE A 124 -4.17 -26.20 8.16
CA ILE A 124 -3.60 -26.05 6.81
C ILE A 124 -2.49 -27.07 6.53
N LYS A 125 -2.27 -27.38 5.24
CA LYS A 125 -1.26 -28.34 4.75
C LYS A 125 0.12 -27.73 4.45
N TYR A 126 0.23 -26.40 4.53
CA TYR A 126 1.46 -25.67 4.22
C TYR A 126 2.36 -25.54 5.44
N ARG A 127 3.67 -25.40 5.22
CA ARG A 127 4.62 -25.07 6.30
C ARG A 127 4.42 -23.62 6.70
N ILE A 128 4.46 -23.34 8.00
CA ILE A 128 4.42 -21.96 8.48
C ILE A 128 5.82 -21.36 8.43
N GLY A 129 5.96 -20.22 7.77
CA GLY A 129 7.10 -19.32 7.85
C GLY A 129 6.89 -18.34 9.00
N GLU A 130 6.99 -17.04 8.74
CA GLU A 130 6.68 -16.02 9.74
C GLU A 130 5.21 -15.59 9.69
N ILE A 131 4.61 -15.49 10.86
CA ILE A 131 3.32 -14.83 11.09
C ILE A 131 3.60 -13.67 12.04
N LYS A 132 3.55 -12.43 11.55
CA LYS A 132 3.88 -11.25 12.37
C LYS A 132 3.28 -9.96 11.82
N ILE A 133 3.20 -8.96 12.69
CA ILE A 133 2.99 -7.58 12.27
C ILE A 133 4.35 -7.02 11.87
N ILE A 134 4.51 -6.63 10.61
CA ILE A 134 5.75 -6.01 10.15
C ILE A 134 5.74 -4.52 10.51
N SER A 135 6.92 -3.98 10.84
CA SER A 135 7.08 -2.55 11.03
C SER A 135 6.85 -1.83 9.70
N GLY A 136 6.35 -0.58 9.77
CA GLY A 136 6.18 0.23 8.58
C GLY A 136 7.46 0.40 7.76
N PRO A 137 8.61 0.71 8.38
CA PRO A 137 9.86 0.81 7.64
C PRO A 137 10.23 -0.49 6.90
N MET A 138 9.98 -1.68 7.49
CA MET A 138 10.23 -2.94 6.80
C MET A 138 9.27 -3.21 5.64
N GLU A 139 8.01 -2.76 5.74
CA GLU A 139 7.08 -2.76 4.61
C GLU A 139 7.67 -1.93 3.45
N GLY A 140 8.18 -0.73 3.73
CA GLY A 140 8.90 0.10 2.75
C GLY A 140 10.13 -0.60 2.16
N VAL A 141 10.94 -1.28 2.97
CA VAL A 141 12.10 -2.05 2.50
C VAL A 141 11.68 -3.18 1.56
N PHE A 142 10.66 -3.97 1.90
CA PHE A 142 10.18 -5.05 1.03
C PHE A 142 9.63 -4.51 -0.29
N MET A 143 8.95 -3.38 -0.24
CA MET A 143 8.47 -2.68 -1.43
C MET A 143 9.62 -2.18 -2.32
N TRP A 144 10.65 -1.59 -1.72
CA TRP A 144 11.85 -1.16 -2.44
C TRP A 144 12.57 -2.34 -3.10
N VAL A 145 12.71 -3.47 -2.40
CA VAL A 145 13.31 -4.70 -2.97
C VAL A 145 12.45 -5.20 -4.13
N GLY A 146 11.13 -5.27 -3.96
CA GLY A 146 10.19 -5.71 -5.00
C GLY A 146 10.23 -4.83 -6.25
N LEU A 147 10.19 -3.51 -6.10
CA LEU A 147 10.28 -2.55 -7.19
C LEU A 147 11.58 -2.74 -7.98
N ASN A 148 12.73 -2.71 -7.29
CA ASN A 148 14.03 -2.79 -7.94
C ASN A 148 14.30 -4.18 -8.53
N TYR A 149 13.70 -5.23 -7.98
CA TYR A 149 13.70 -6.56 -8.58
C TYR A 149 12.91 -6.60 -9.90
N ILE A 150 11.68 -6.05 -9.92
CA ILE A 150 10.82 -6.02 -11.12
C ILE A 150 11.44 -5.17 -12.23
N LEU A 151 12.06 -4.03 -11.88
CA LEU A 151 12.79 -3.18 -12.81
C LEU A 151 14.13 -3.78 -13.26
N GLN A 152 14.51 -4.96 -12.75
CA GLN A 152 15.76 -5.66 -13.06
C GLN A 152 17.03 -4.87 -12.69
N ASN A 153 16.92 -3.91 -11.77
CA ASN A 153 18.06 -3.08 -11.32
C ASN A 153 19.17 -3.93 -10.69
N PHE A 154 18.80 -5.03 -10.01
CA PHE A 154 19.73 -5.98 -9.42
C PHE A 154 20.41 -6.92 -10.42
N LYS A 155 19.89 -7.03 -11.66
CA LYS A 155 20.46 -7.89 -12.71
C LYS A 155 21.35 -7.09 -13.66
N ASN A 156 20.86 -5.94 -14.13
CA ASN A 156 21.44 -5.24 -15.27
C ASN A 156 22.47 -4.18 -14.87
N ASN A 157 22.22 -3.45 -13.78
CA ASN A 157 22.95 -2.22 -13.45
C ASN A 157 23.78 -2.29 -12.17
N CYS A 158 23.77 -3.43 -11.45
CA CYS A 158 24.68 -3.74 -10.33
C CYS A 158 25.00 -2.54 -9.41
N GLY A 159 24.01 -1.71 -9.04
CA GLY A 159 24.32 -0.54 -8.21
C GLY A 159 23.30 0.59 -8.21
N ARG A 160 22.61 0.90 -9.32
CA ARG A 160 21.62 1.99 -9.32
C ARG A 160 20.21 1.46 -9.03
N THR A 161 19.60 2.01 -8.00
CA THR A 161 18.24 1.67 -7.57
C THR A 161 17.34 2.90 -7.63
N ASN A 162 16.04 2.66 -7.55
CA ASN A 162 15.02 3.68 -7.49
C ASN A 162 14.41 3.74 -6.09
N GLY A 163 13.97 4.93 -5.69
CA GLY A 163 13.16 5.14 -4.50
C GLY A 163 11.70 4.79 -4.75
N ILE A 164 10.97 4.59 -3.66
CA ILE A 164 9.54 4.29 -3.68
C ILE A 164 8.80 5.16 -2.68
N PHE A 165 7.68 5.72 -3.13
CA PHE A 165 6.61 6.23 -2.29
C PHE A 165 5.42 5.29 -2.43
N GLU A 166 4.85 4.87 -1.31
CA GLU A 166 3.56 4.19 -1.33
C GLU A 166 2.63 4.76 -0.30
N MET A 167 1.40 4.98 -0.72
CA MET A 167 0.31 5.40 0.14
C MET A 167 -0.72 4.28 0.14
N GLY A 168 -0.74 3.49 1.21
CA GLY A 168 -1.79 2.52 1.46
C GLY A 168 -3.01 3.18 2.12
N GLY A 169 -3.92 2.37 2.68
CA GLY A 169 -5.10 2.89 3.36
C GLY A 169 -4.80 3.60 4.69
N ALA A 170 -3.82 3.11 5.47
CA ALA A 170 -3.58 3.55 6.86
C ALA A 170 -2.30 4.34 7.02
N SER A 171 -1.29 4.02 6.23
CA SER A 171 0.03 4.64 6.34
C SER A 171 0.59 4.94 4.96
N MET A 172 1.58 5.83 4.97
CA MET A 172 2.42 6.11 3.82
C MET A 172 3.86 5.69 4.13
N GLN A 173 4.48 4.98 3.20
CA GLN A 173 5.81 4.42 3.30
C GLN A 173 6.71 5.09 2.25
N ILE A 174 7.95 5.35 2.64
CA ILE A 174 8.97 5.87 1.73
C ILE A 174 10.21 5.04 1.96
N ALA A 175 10.83 4.55 0.88
CA ALA A 175 12.09 3.84 0.97
C ALA A 175 13.01 4.15 -0.21
N PHE A 176 14.29 4.34 0.06
CA PHE A 176 15.30 4.63 -0.95
C PHE A 176 16.71 4.28 -0.46
N GLU A 177 17.63 4.15 -1.39
CA GLU A 177 19.03 3.88 -1.08
C GLU A 177 19.73 5.13 -0.54
N VAL A 178 20.52 4.94 0.52
CA VAL A 178 21.38 5.96 1.12
C VAL A 178 22.84 5.54 1.04
N LEU A 179 23.74 6.53 0.97
CA LEU A 179 25.18 6.30 0.85
C LEU A 179 25.85 5.92 2.17
N ASP A 180 25.22 6.22 3.30
CA ASP A 180 25.77 6.05 4.64
C ASP A 180 24.97 5.01 5.42
N ASN A 181 25.65 4.09 6.10
CA ASN A 181 25.03 3.02 6.85
C ASN A 181 24.42 3.50 8.18
N ILE A 182 24.89 4.65 8.71
CA ILE A 182 24.51 5.17 10.03
C ILE A 182 23.00 5.45 10.15
N GLN A 183 22.33 5.77 9.05
CA GLN A 183 20.89 6.08 9.03
C GLN A 183 20.07 5.03 8.28
N SER A 184 20.67 3.90 7.90
CA SER A 184 19.95 2.84 7.19
C SER A 184 19.03 2.06 8.12
N THR A 185 17.80 1.82 7.65
CA THR A 185 16.82 0.94 8.30
C THR A 185 17.19 -0.52 8.12
N ALA A 186 17.69 -0.86 6.93
CA ALA A 186 18.06 -2.22 6.57
C ALA A 186 19.20 -2.21 5.56
N SER A 187 19.92 -3.33 5.48
CA SER A 187 20.89 -3.60 4.42
C SER A 187 20.41 -4.79 3.59
N PHE A 188 20.50 -4.68 2.27
CA PHE A 188 20.13 -5.73 1.33
C PHE A 188 21.36 -6.11 0.50
N SER A 189 21.83 -7.35 0.69
CA SER A 189 22.99 -7.87 -0.02
C SER A 189 22.63 -8.95 -1.02
N TYR A 190 23.20 -8.88 -2.21
CA TYR A 190 23.06 -9.91 -3.24
C TYR A 190 24.31 -9.99 -4.11
N GLN A 191 24.49 -11.11 -4.79
CA GLN A 191 25.54 -11.25 -5.81
C GLN A 191 25.02 -10.76 -7.16
N CYS A 192 25.70 -9.78 -7.77
CA CYS A 192 25.28 -9.32 -9.09
C CYS A 192 25.64 -10.33 -10.18
N LEU A 193 24.74 -10.53 -11.14
CA LEU A 193 24.92 -11.51 -12.22
C LEU A 193 26.09 -11.17 -13.14
N ASN A 194 26.19 -9.89 -13.53
CA ASN A 194 27.10 -9.48 -14.60
C ASN A 194 28.57 -9.55 -14.20
N ASN A 195 28.89 -9.27 -12.92
CA ASN A 195 30.29 -9.19 -12.44
C ASN A 195 30.59 -10.10 -11.24
N LYS A 196 29.62 -10.91 -10.78
CA LYS A 196 29.71 -11.81 -9.61
C LYS A 196 30.12 -11.10 -8.30
N LYS A 197 30.06 -9.78 -8.24
CA LYS A 197 30.41 -8.99 -7.06
C LYS A 197 29.26 -9.03 -6.06
N MET A 198 29.60 -9.16 -4.77
CA MET A 198 28.64 -8.91 -3.70
C MET A 198 28.35 -7.40 -3.63
N ILE A 199 27.09 -7.06 -3.76
CA ILE A 199 26.57 -5.71 -3.64
C ILE A 199 25.75 -5.64 -2.37
N THR A 200 25.93 -4.57 -1.61
CA THR A 200 25.11 -4.24 -0.45
C THR A 200 24.52 -2.87 -0.67
N HIS A 201 23.20 -2.77 -0.62
CA HIS A 201 22.50 -1.50 -0.58
C HIS A 201 22.08 -1.20 0.85
N HIS A 202 22.30 0.03 1.28
CA HIS A 202 21.79 0.55 2.54
C HIS A 202 20.50 1.30 2.27
N ILE A 203 19.39 0.84 2.86
CA ILE A 203 18.06 1.39 2.59
C ILE A 203 17.61 2.22 3.78
N PHE A 204 17.29 3.48 3.53
CA PHE A 204 16.49 4.27 4.45
C PHE A 204 15.03 3.99 4.16
N ALA A 205 14.26 3.66 5.18
CA ALA A 205 12.82 3.51 5.08
C ALA A 205 12.13 4.18 6.27
N VAL A 206 11.03 4.87 5.98
CA VAL A 206 10.24 5.60 6.96
C VAL A 206 8.77 5.34 6.73
N THR A 207 7.96 5.53 7.77
CA THR A 207 6.52 5.37 7.68
C THR A 207 5.80 6.43 8.47
N PHE A 208 4.81 7.02 7.83
CA PHE A 208 3.88 7.94 8.46
C PHE A 208 2.55 7.22 8.65
N LEU A 209 2.37 6.66 9.85
CA LEU A 209 1.10 6.05 10.24
C LEU A 209 0.04 7.16 10.33
N GLY A 210 -1.18 6.90 9.85
CA GLY A 210 -2.26 7.87 9.79
C GLY A 210 -2.28 8.73 8.51
N LEU A 211 -1.24 8.66 7.68
CA LEU A 211 -1.16 9.36 6.38
C LEU A 211 -1.46 8.47 5.16
N GLY A 212 -1.97 7.26 5.37
CA GLY A 212 -2.60 6.51 4.28
C GLY A 212 -3.93 7.15 3.87
N ALA A 213 -4.41 6.92 2.65
CA ALA A 213 -5.55 7.66 2.09
C ALA A 213 -6.80 7.63 2.98
N ASN A 214 -7.19 6.47 3.50
CA ASN A 214 -8.38 6.32 4.33
C ASN A 214 -8.21 6.93 5.73
N SER A 215 -7.03 6.79 6.33
CA SER A 215 -6.73 7.44 7.60
C SER A 215 -6.62 8.97 7.45
N ALA A 216 -6.00 9.44 6.38
CA ALA A 216 -5.87 10.86 6.05
C ALA A 216 -7.25 11.47 5.80
N PHE A 217 -8.11 10.78 5.03
CA PHE A 217 -9.50 11.17 4.85
C PHE A 217 -10.24 11.28 6.18
N LYS A 218 -10.15 10.26 7.05
CA LYS A 218 -10.74 10.32 8.40
C LYS A 218 -10.21 11.48 9.24
N HIS A 219 -8.92 11.80 9.18
CA HIS A 219 -8.33 12.93 9.88
C HIS A 219 -8.81 14.28 9.34
N TYR A 220 -8.89 14.41 8.02
CA TYR A 220 -9.46 15.58 7.35
C TYR A 220 -10.91 15.79 7.79
N PHE A 221 -11.76 14.77 7.67
CA PHE A 221 -13.17 14.87 8.01
C PHE A 221 -13.35 15.14 9.49
N LYS A 222 -12.74 14.39 10.40
CA LYS A 222 -12.87 14.62 11.85
C LYS A 222 -12.52 16.06 12.27
N ARG A 223 -11.56 16.69 11.59
CA ARG A 223 -11.15 18.07 11.90
C ARG A 223 -12.03 19.12 11.25
N ASN A 224 -12.51 18.84 10.04
CA ASN A 224 -13.35 19.74 9.26
C ASN A 224 -14.85 19.41 9.39
N SER A 225 -15.22 18.47 10.28
CA SER A 225 -16.60 18.20 10.67
C SER A 225 -17.10 19.41 11.43
N LEU A 226 -18.04 20.12 10.83
CA LEU A 226 -18.87 21.08 11.54
C LEU A 226 -19.85 20.30 12.42
N HIS A 227 -20.18 20.84 13.58
CA HIS A 227 -21.29 20.33 14.39
C HIS A 227 -22.55 20.29 13.53
N ALA A 228 -23.32 19.21 13.62
CA ALA A 228 -24.61 19.10 12.94
C ALA A 228 -25.47 20.30 13.36
N ILE A 229 -25.81 21.15 12.39
CA ILE A 229 -26.89 22.12 12.56
C ILE A 229 -28.13 21.40 12.03
N GLU A 230 -29.05 21.05 12.93
CA GLU A 230 -30.36 20.56 12.52
C GLU A 230 -31.16 21.72 11.90
N ASN A 231 -31.84 21.47 10.78
CA ASN A 231 -32.66 22.42 10.01
C ASN A 231 -31.88 23.53 9.28
N VAL A 232 -31.06 23.12 8.31
CA VAL A 232 -30.29 24.03 7.45
C VAL A 232 -31.05 24.26 6.15
N ASN A 233 -31.48 25.50 5.91
CA ASN A 233 -31.90 25.95 4.58
C ASN A 233 -30.74 25.78 3.58
N ASP A 234 -31.02 25.60 2.29
CA ASP A 234 -30.00 25.36 1.24
C ASP A 234 -28.84 26.39 1.27
N SER A 235 -29.11 27.61 1.73
CA SER A 235 -28.15 28.71 1.90
C SER A 235 -27.18 28.59 3.08
N ASP A 236 -27.49 27.75 4.08
CA ASP A 236 -26.71 27.60 5.32
C ASP A 236 -25.85 26.32 5.29
N ARG A 237 -25.83 25.59 4.16
CA ARG A 237 -25.03 24.37 4.02
C ARG A 237 -23.55 24.69 4.09
N ALA A 238 -22.84 23.85 4.85
CA ALA A 238 -21.40 23.92 4.92
C ALA A 238 -20.77 23.64 3.55
N HIS A 239 -19.84 24.50 3.14
CA HIS A 239 -19.06 24.29 1.93
C HIS A 239 -17.73 23.59 2.24
N ASP A 240 -17.34 22.65 1.38
CA ASP A 240 -16.09 21.92 1.51
C ASP A 240 -15.28 22.00 0.20
N PRO A 241 -14.11 22.64 0.19
CA PRO A 241 -13.32 22.81 -1.02
C PRO A 241 -12.61 21.54 -1.48
N CYS A 242 -12.52 20.52 -0.63
CA CYS A 242 -11.90 19.23 -0.97
C CYS A 242 -12.89 18.22 -1.55
N LEU A 243 -14.20 18.51 -1.49
CA LEU A 243 -15.21 17.75 -2.20
C LEU A 243 -15.37 18.26 -3.64
N PRO A 244 -15.71 17.39 -4.60
CA PRO A 244 -15.93 17.83 -5.98
C PRO A 244 -17.09 18.84 -6.05
N ASN A 245 -17.00 19.75 -7.00
CA ASN A 245 -17.94 20.85 -7.14
C ASN A 245 -19.41 20.37 -7.19
N GLN A 246 -20.31 21.02 -6.47
CA GLN A 246 -21.75 20.67 -6.43
C GLN A 246 -22.05 19.20 -6.07
N CYS A 247 -21.13 18.47 -5.44
CA CYS A 247 -21.41 17.16 -4.86
C CYS A 247 -21.88 17.33 -3.42
N LEU A 248 -23.03 16.74 -3.09
CA LEU A 248 -23.49 16.64 -1.72
C LEU A 248 -22.79 15.46 -1.05
N PHE A 249 -22.30 15.67 0.17
CA PHE A 249 -21.75 14.61 1.01
C PHE A 249 -22.43 14.61 2.36
N GLU A 250 -22.95 13.44 2.75
CA GLU A 250 -23.68 13.25 4.00
C GLU A 250 -22.92 12.26 4.90
N ASP A 251 -22.63 12.68 6.13
CA ASP A 251 -21.99 11.82 7.13
C ASP A 251 -22.51 12.15 8.53
N GLY A 252 -23.00 11.14 9.25
CA GLY A 252 -23.44 11.27 10.64
C GLY A 252 -24.51 12.36 10.90
N GLY A 253 -25.35 12.67 9.91
CA GLY A 253 -26.40 13.71 10.00
C GLY A 253 -25.95 15.12 9.61
N ALA A 254 -24.67 15.33 9.26
CA ALA A 254 -24.18 16.57 8.68
C ALA A 254 -24.16 16.47 7.14
N SER A 255 -24.48 17.57 6.46
CA SER A 255 -24.45 17.67 5.00
C SER A 255 -23.50 18.77 4.55
N LYS A 256 -22.65 18.47 3.57
CA LYS A 256 -21.66 19.38 2.99
C LYS A 256 -21.81 19.46 1.48
N LEU A 257 -21.67 20.66 0.93
CA LEU A 257 -21.65 20.90 -0.51
C LEU A 257 -20.21 21.17 -0.99
N GLY A 258 -19.73 20.36 -1.92
CA GLY A 258 -18.40 20.54 -2.48
C GLY A 258 -18.28 21.77 -3.38
N THR A 259 -17.14 22.45 -3.32
CA THR A 259 -16.84 23.60 -4.21
C THR A 259 -15.76 23.32 -5.23
N GLY A 260 -15.01 22.22 -5.08
CA GLY A 260 -13.90 21.88 -5.98
C GLY A 260 -12.74 22.88 -5.94
N ALA A 261 -12.69 23.78 -4.97
CA ALA A 261 -11.70 24.85 -4.89
C ALA A 261 -10.31 24.32 -4.45
N THR A 262 -9.54 23.78 -5.41
CA THR A 262 -8.28 23.06 -5.17
C THR A 262 -7.27 23.81 -4.31
N ASN A 263 -7.10 25.13 -4.51
CA ASN A 263 -6.16 25.93 -3.73
C ASN A 263 -6.57 26.07 -2.27
N GLU A 264 -7.87 26.20 -2.00
CA GLU A 264 -8.39 26.28 -0.64
C GLU A 264 -8.33 24.91 0.03
N CYS A 265 -8.68 23.84 -0.69
CA CYS A 265 -8.49 22.47 -0.23
C CYS A 265 -7.04 22.21 0.19
N LEU A 266 -6.07 22.60 -0.64
CA LEU A 266 -4.64 22.42 -0.34
C LEU A 266 -4.23 23.16 0.94
N ARG A 267 -4.74 24.38 1.17
CA ARG A 267 -4.49 25.11 2.43
C ARG A 267 -5.05 24.35 3.65
N ILE A 268 -6.26 23.81 3.55
CA ILE A 268 -6.87 23.03 4.62
C ILE A 268 -6.09 21.74 4.88
N ILE A 269 -5.69 21.02 3.82
CA ILE A 269 -4.88 19.81 3.90
C ILE A 269 -3.54 20.13 4.58
N ASN A 270 -2.80 21.14 4.11
CA ASN A 270 -1.53 21.54 4.71
C ASN A 270 -1.71 21.89 6.19
N HIS A 271 -2.70 22.71 6.53
CA HIS A 271 -2.97 23.04 7.94
C HIS A 271 -3.38 21.83 8.80
N THR A 272 -4.04 20.84 8.21
CA THR A 272 -4.45 19.60 8.89
C THR A 272 -3.24 18.74 9.20
N PHE A 273 -2.40 18.49 8.20
CA PHE A 273 -1.30 17.54 8.30
C PHE A 273 0.01 18.15 8.79
N ASP A 274 0.25 19.45 8.66
CA ASP A 274 1.36 20.12 9.33
C ASP A 274 1.25 19.93 10.85
N LYS A 275 0.06 20.15 11.43
CA LYS A 275 -0.14 19.86 12.86
C LYS A 275 -0.01 18.39 13.21
N TYR A 276 -0.37 17.49 12.28
CA TYR A 276 -0.22 16.05 12.47
C TYR A 276 1.26 15.67 12.54
N LEU A 277 2.06 16.18 11.60
CA LEU A 277 3.49 15.95 11.48
C LEU A 277 4.31 16.66 12.57
N LEU A 278 3.80 17.74 13.15
CA LEU A 278 4.46 18.49 14.23
C LEU A 278 4.29 17.88 15.62
N ARG A 279 3.61 16.74 15.77
CA ARG A 279 3.63 15.99 17.03
C ARG A 279 5.04 15.46 17.27
N GLU A 280 5.57 15.52 18.49
CA GLU A 280 7.01 15.25 18.77
C GLU A 280 7.58 14.01 18.07
N LYS A 281 6.88 12.86 18.15
CA LYS A 281 7.31 11.60 17.52
C LYS A 281 7.31 11.66 15.98
N ASP A 282 6.34 12.35 15.39
CA ASP A 282 6.21 12.50 13.94
C ASP A 282 7.19 13.56 13.41
N ALA A 283 7.52 14.58 14.21
CA ALA A 283 8.44 15.65 13.86
C ALA A 283 9.88 15.12 13.72
N GLU A 284 10.33 14.28 14.64
CA GLU A 284 11.63 13.60 14.54
C GLU A 284 11.69 12.73 13.27
N THR A 285 10.62 11.95 13.04
CA THR A 285 10.49 11.08 11.86
C THR A 285 10.55 11.89 10.56
N PHE A 286 9.84 13.02 10.49
CA PHE A 286 9.83 13.90 9.33
C PHE A 286 11.18 14.59 9.11
N ASN A 287 11.82 15.09 10.17
CA ASN A 287 13.14 15.71 10.09
C ASN A 287 14.21 14.70 9.62
N SER A 288 14.16 13.47 10.14
CA SER A 288 15.03 12.38 9.71
C SER A 288 14.82 12.05 8.23
N PHE A 289 13.56 11.95 7.78
CA PHE A 289 13.23 11.78 6.37
C PHE A 289 13.80 12.90 5.50
N LYS A 290 13.51 14.17 5.84
CA LYS A 290 13.96 15.34 5.06
C LYS A 290 15.48 15.35 4.92
N HIS A 291 16.19 15.14 6.03
CA HIS A 291 17.64 15.08 6.03
C HIS A 291 18.21 14.00 5.10
N ASN A 292 17.64 12.79 5.14
CA ASN A 292 18.07 11.67 4.29
C ASN A 292 17.70 11.90 2.82
N TYR A 293 16.51 12.41 2.56
CA TYR A 293 15.99 12.68 1.22
C TYR A 293 16.82 13.75 0.50
N ASP A 294 17.11 14.87 1.16
CA ASP A 294 17.92 15.96 0.57
C ASP A 294 19.32 15.46 0.21
N LYS A 295 19.95 14.67 1.11
CA LYS A 295 21.26 14.06 0.83
C LYS A 295 21.21 13.08 -0.34
N ALA A 296 20.20 12.22 -0.40
CA ALA A 296 20.10 11.17 -1.40
C ALA A 296 19.77 11.74 -2.80
N THR A 297 18.87 12.72 -2.88
CA THR A 297 18.47 13.33 -4.16
C THR A 297 19.57 14.18 -4.77
N VAL A 298 20.27 14.99 -3.96
CA VAL A 298 21.39 15.83 -4.44
C VAL A 298 22.56 14.99 -4.94
N LYS A 299 22.87 13.86 -4.29
CA LYS A 299 24.04 13.05 -4.64
C LYS A 299 23.79 11.99 -5.72
N ASN A 300 22.60 11.39 -5.78
CA ASN A 300 22.38 10.17 -6.56
C ASN A 300 21.37 10.31 -7.71
N ASN A 301 20.76 11.49 -7.91
CA ASN A 301 19.72 11.73 -8.92
C ASN A 301 18.68 10.58 -8.94
N LEU A 302 18.13 10.27 -7.77
CA LEU A 302 17.22 9.15 -7.59
C LEU A 302 15.88 9.42 -8.27
N THR A 303 15.38 8.43 -9.01
CA THR A 303 14.00 8.43 -9.49
C THR A 303 13.12 7.74 -8.46
N PHE A 304 11.94 8.29 -8.24
CA PHE A 304 10.94 7.75 -7.32
C PHE A 304 9.72 7.22 -8.08
N TYR A 305 9.19 6.10 -7.62
CA TYR A 305 7.95 5.51 -8.11
C TYR A 305 6.86 5.63 -7.04
N GLY A 306 5.71 6.17 -7.41
CA GLY A 306 4.51 6.21 -6.56
C GLY A 306 3.62 4.98 -6.80
N LEU A 307 3.33 4.21 -5.75
CA LEU A 307 2.44 3.03 -5.80
C LEU A 307 1.13 3.24 -5.01
N SER A 308 0.22 2.28 -5.14
CA SER A 308 -1.09 2.24 -4.46
C SER A 308 -1.91 3.50 -4.76
N GLU A 309 -2.25 4.32 -3.78
CA GLU A 309 -3.11 5.49 -3.99
C GLU A 309 -2.48 6.56 -4.89
N PHE A 310 -1.14 6.62 -4.96
CA PHE A 310 -0.49 7.40 -6.01
C PHE A 310 -0.88 6.86 -7.40
N TRP A 311 -0.91 5.54 -7.62
CA TRP A 311 -1.34 5.00 -8.91
C TRP A 311 -2.85 5.15 -9.12
N PHE A 312 -3.69 4.78 -8.14
CA PHE A 312 -5.14 4.79 -8.30
C PHE A 312 -5.69 6.20 -8.56
N ALA A 313 -5.27 7.20 -7.77
CA ALA A 313 -5.70 8.58 -7.95
C ALA A 313 -5.36 9.09 -9.37
N PHE A 314 -4.13 8.85 -9.85
CA PHE A 314 -3.70 9.36 -11.14
C PHE A 314 -4.21 8.54 -12.33
N ASN A 315 -4.03 7.23 -12.32
CA ASN A 315 -4.35 6.39 -13.47
C ASN A 315 -5.84 6.09 -13.60
N ASP A 316 -6.55 5.86 -12.49
CA ASP A 316 -7.92 5.38 -12.54
C ASP A 316 -8.93 6.54 -12.62
N PHE A 317 -8.61 7.68 -12.03
CA PHE A 317 -9.49 8.87 -12.03
C PHE A 317 -9.02 9.97 -12.99
N LEU A 318 -7.73 10.28 -13.00
CA LEU A 318 -7.18 11.34 -13.84
C LEU A 318 -6.69 10.83 -15.21
N ASN A 319 -6.79 9.52 -15.46
CA ASN A 319 -6.28 8.84 -16.65
C ASN A 319 -4.82 9.22 -16.99
N TYR A 320 -4.00 9.46 -15.97
CA TYR A 320 -2.62 9.89 -16.07
C TYR A 320 -1.68 8.85 -15.45
N ASN A 321 -0.65 8.43 -16.19
CA ASN A 321 0.33 7.43 -15.75
C ASN A 321 1.79 7.88 -15.98
N GLY A 322 1.99 9.18 -16.21
CA GLY A 322 3.30 9.78 -16.47
C GLY A 322 3.99 10.36 -15.22
N PRO A 323 5.08 11.12 -15.41
CA PRO A 323 5.80 11.78 -14.32
C PRO A 323 4.96 12.84 -13.59
N LEU A 324 4.89 12.76 -12.26
CA LEU A 324 4.13 13.70 -11.42
C LEU A 324 4.88 15.03 -11.23
N LEU A 325 5.00 15.81 -12.30
CA LEU A 325 5.53 17.18 -12.26
C LEU A 325 4.40 18.16 -11.89
N PRO A 326 4.63 19.12 -10.98
CA PRO A 326 3.60 20.08 -10.58
C PRO A 326 2.94 20.82 -11.75
N SER A 327 3.69 21.12 -12.82
CA SER A 327 3.19 21.79 -14.03
C SER A 327 2.20 20.95 -14.84
N ILE A 328 2.24 19.62 -14.71
CA ILE A 328 1.33 18.69 -15.40
C ILE A 328 0.17 18.32 -14.48
N TYR A 329 0.48 18.03 -13.22
CA TYR A 329 -0.48 17.56 -12.24
C TYR A 329 -1.54 18.61 -11.88
N TRP A 330 -1.12 19.85 -11.55
CA TRP A 330 -2.05 20.83 -10.99
C TRP A 330 -3.22 21.19 -11.92
N PRO A 331 -3.02 21.40 -13.23
CA PRO A 331 -4.12 21.64 -14.15
C PRO A 331 -5.13 20.47 -14.21
N ILE A 332 -4.63 19.23 -14.34
CA ILE A 332 -5.48 18.03 -14.43
C ILE A 332 -6.31 17.84 -13.16
N ASN A 333 -5.68 18.01 -11.99
CA ASN A 333 -6.35 17.88 -10.70
C ASN A 333 -7.41 18.97 -10.51
N SER A 334 -7.09 20.21 -10.87
CA SER A 334 -8.03 21.33 -10.76
C SER A 334 -9.24 21.13 -11.67
N GLU A 335 -9.03 20.68 -12.91
CA GLU A 335 -10.13 20.36 -13.82
C GLU A 335 -11.01 19.23 -13.27
N PHE A 336 -10.41 18.19 -12.71
CA PHE A 336 -11.16 17.10 -12.08
C PHE A 336 -12.01 17.60 -10.91
N CYS A 337 -11.44 18.38 -9.98
CA CYS A 337 -12.16 18.88 -8.80
C CYS A 337 -13.31 19.84 -9.14
N LEU A 338 -13.19 20.63 -10.22
CA LEU A 338 -14.19 21.60 -10.65
C LEU A 338 -15.39 20.97 -11.37
N LYS A 339 -15.29 19.72 -11.84
CA LYS A 339 -16.42 19.01 -12.44
C LYS A 339 -17.51 18.78 -11.39
N ASN A 340 -18.77 18.92 -11.82
CA ASN A 340 -19.89 18.70 -10.92
C ASN A 340 -20.25 17.21 -10.77
N CYS A 341 -21.11 16.89 -9.79
CA CYS A 341 -21.53 15.51 -9.53
C CYS A 341 -22.09 14.80 -10.77
N GLN A 342 -22.87 15.53 -11.58
CA GLN A 342 -23.43 15.00 -12.82
C GLN A 342 -22.34 14.65 -13.82
N ALA A 343 -21.37 15.54 -14.05
CA ALA A 343 -20.25 15.28 -14.95
C ALA A 343 -19.40 14.07 -14.50
N HIS A 344 -19.18 13.90 -13.19
CA HIS A 344 -18.52 12.70 -12.66
C HIS A 344 -19.36 11.43 -12.88
N THR A 345 -20.68 11.52 -12.70
CA THR A 345 -21.62 10.43 -12.96
C THR A 345 -21.61 10.03 -14.44
N ASP A 346 -21.62 11.01 -15.35
CA ASP A 346 -21.55 10.78 -16.79
C ASP A 346 -20.22 10.16 -17.21
N ASN A 347 -19.11 10.67 -16.68
CA ASN A 347 -17.78 10.08 -16.91
C ASN A 347 -17.70 8.63 -16.45
N MET A 348 -18.30 8.32 -15.30
CA MET A 348 -18.39 6.95 -14.80
C MET A 348 -19.23 6.07 -15.73
N ALA A 349 -20.42 6.53 -16.13
CA ALA A 349 -21.32 5.77 -17.02
C ALA A 349 -20.67 5.47 -18.38
N ASN A 350 -19.83 6.39 -18.86
CA ASN A 350 -19.08 6.24 -20.11
C ASN A 350 -17.76 5.46 -19.95
N GLY A 351 -17.45 4.94 -18.77
CA GLY A 351 -16.23 4.15 -18.52
C GLY A 351 -14.93 4.96 -18.55
N PHE A 352 -15.01 6.28 -18.34
CA PHE A 352 -13.82 7.14 -18.27
C PHE A 352 -12.98 6.83 -17.02
N TYR A 353 -13.63 6.43 -15.91
CA TYR A 353 -12.96 5.97 -14.70
C TYR A 353 -12.78 4.45 -14.70
N LYS A 354 -11.56 3.97 -14.44
CA LYS A 354 -11.20 2.56 -14.60
C LYS A 354 -11.69 1.63 -13.48
N SER A 355 -11.99 2.16 -12.28
CA SER A 355 -12.14 1.32 -11.07
C SER A 355 -13.20 1.77 -10.05
N MET A 356 -14.26 2.47 -10.47
CA MET A 356 -15.24 2.99 -9.51
C MET A 356 -16.42 2.05 -9.25
N GLU A 357 -16.68 1.73 -7.97
CA GLU A 357 -18.01 1.28 -7.51
C GLU A 357 -18.88 2.51 -7.19
N LEU A 358 -20.12 2.54 -7.70
CA LEU A 358 -21.14 3.60 -7.61
C LEU A 358 -21.46 4.15 -6.20
N LYS A 359 -20.90 3.58 -5.13
CA LYS A 359 -21.37 3.78 -3.74
C LYS A 359 -20.87 5.07 -3.07
N HIS A 360 -19.96 5.81 -3.69
CA HIS A 360 -19.31 6.97 -3.08
C HIS A 360 -19.67 8.32 -3.72
N LEU A 361 -20.56 8.34 -4.72
CA LEU A 361 -21.00 9.54 -5.45
C LEU A 361 -22.52 9.75 -5.40
N LYS A 362 -23.21 9.08 -4.47
CA LYS A 362 -24.65 9.22 -4.27
C LYS A 362 -24.96 9.70 -2.87
#